data_AF-A0A956VVN7-F1
#
_entry.id   AF-A0A956VVN7-F1
#
_cell.length_a   1.000
_cell.length_b   1.000
_cell.length_c   1.000
_cell.angle_alpha   90.00
_cell.angle_beta   90.00
_cell.angle_gamma   90.00
#
_symmetry.space_group_name_H-M   'P 1'
#
loop_
_entity.id
_entity.type
_entity.pdbx_description
1 polymer ?
#
loop_
_entity_poly.entity_id
_entity_poly.type
_entity_poly.pdbx_seq_one_letter_code
_entity_poly.pdbx_strand_id
1 'polypeptide(L)' 'GFDSESAFASADGHHLGLLGLKERVDLVGGTFGIESSPEHGTTITVDVPRHVDGEVEIEPD' A
#
# COMPACT_ATOMS: atom_id res chain seq x y z
N GLY A 1 -6.31 -11.63 14.51
CA GLY A 1 -5.27 -11.15 13.58
C GLY A 1 -5.84 -11.13 12.19
N PHE A 2 -5.23 -10.41 11.26
CA PHE A 2 -5.63 -10.37 9.86
C PHE A 2 -4.83 -11.41 9.07
N ASP A 3 -5.49 -12.23 8.24
CA ASP A 3 -4.82 -13.21 7.39
C ASP A 3 -4.50 -12.59 6.04
N SER A 4 -3.23 -12.22 5.84
CA SER A 4 -2.75 -11.60 4.62
C SER A 4 -2.82 -12.51 3.41
N GLU A 5 -2.64 -13.81 3.57
CA GLU A 5 -2.65 -14.75 2.44
C GLU A 5 -4.05 -14.87 1.86
N SER A 6 -5.05 -14.99 2.74
CA SER A 6 -6.47 -15.00 2.36
C SER A 6 -6.89 -13.72 1.63
N ALA A 7 -6.27 -12.58 1.97
CA ALA A 7 -6.58 -11.28 1.40
C ALA A 7 -6.10 -11.09 -0.04
N PHE A 8 -5.31 -12.02 -0.59
CA PHE A 8 -4.88 -12.01 -1.99
C PHE A 8 -5.41 -13.22 -2.79
N ALA A 9 -6.15 -14.15 -2.16
CA ALA A 9 -6.45 -15.46 -2.74
C ALA A 9 -7.75 -15.55 -3.55
N SER A 10 -8.76 -14.67 -3.35
CA SER A 10 -10.09 -14.87 -3.99
C SER A 10 -10.44 -13.82 -5.05
N ALA A 11 -10.97 -14.31 -6.18
CA ALA A 11 -11.47 -13.52 -7.31
C ALA A 11 -12.89 -12.96 -7.12
N ASP A 12 -13.58 -13.31 -6.02
CA ASP A 12 -15.01 -13.02 -5.82
C ASP A 12 -15.32 -11.56 -5.42
N GLY A 13 -14.40 -10.62 -5.64
CA GLY A 13 -14.62 -9.18 -5.41
C GLY A 13 -14.55 -8.71 -3.95
N HIS A 14 -14.33 -9.61 -2.99
CA HIS A 14 -14.24 -9.27 -1.56
C HIS A 14 -12.85 -8.79 -1.11
N HIS A 15 -11.84 -8.80 -1.99
CA HIS A 15 -10.45 -8.47 -1.66
C HIS A 15 -9.84 -7.31 -2.47
N LEU A 16 -10.69 -6.48 -3.08
CA LEU A 16 -10.24 -5.36 -3.92
C LEU A 16 -9.42 -4.31 -3.17
N GLY A 17 -9.59 -4.21 -1.84
CA GLY A 17 -8.88 -3.23 -1.01
C GLY A 17 -7.37 -3.42 -1.03
N LEU A 18 -6.88 -4.57 -0.52
CA LEU A 18 -5.45 -4.85 -0.45
C LEU A 18 -4.86 -5.29 -1.77
N LEU A 19 -5.58 -6.08 -2.56
CA LEU A 19 -5.15 -6.46 -3.90
C LEU A 19 -4.97 -5.21 -4.77
N GLY A 20 -5.98 -4.33 -4.80
CA GLY A 20 -5.89 -3.06 -5.55
C GLY A 20 -4.88 -2.08 -4.97
N LEU A 21 -4.57 -2.14 -3.67
CA LEU A 21 -3.47 -1.38 -3.09
C LEU A 21 -2.11 -1.90 -3.60
N LYS A 22 -1.88 -3.22 -3.55
CA LYS A 22 -0.66 -3.84 -4.07
C LYS A 22 -0.47 -3.53 -5.55
N GLU A 23 -1.50 -3.73 -6.38
CA GLU A 23 -1.46 -3.43 -7.81
C GLU A 23 -1.10 -1.97 -8.08
N ARG A 24 -1.68 -1.02 -7.34
CA ARG A 24 -1.37 0.41 -7.49
C ARG A 24 0.06 0.74 -7.09
N VAL A 25 0.59 0.12 -6.04
CA VAL A 25 1.98 0.29 -5.62
C VAL A 25 2.94 -0.27 -6.68
N ASP A 26 2.63 -1.44 -7.24
CA ASP A 26 3.40 -2.04 -8.33
C ASP A 26 3.40 -1.13 -9.58
N LEU A 27 2.26 -0.52 -9.92
CA LEU A 27 2.12 0.38 -11.08
C LEU A 27 2.98 1.64 -10.98
N VAL A 28 3.22 2.16 -9.77
CA VAL A 28 4.08 3.34 -9.54
C VAL A 28 5.53 2.96 -9.25
N GLY A 29 5.91 1.68 -9.41
CA GLY A 29 7.27 1.20 -9.15
C GLY A 29 7.67 1.23 -7.67
N GLY A 30 6.69 1.10 -6.77
CA GLY A 30 6.92 1.04 -5.32
C GLY A 30 7.05 -0.39 -4.78
N THR A 31 7.11 -0.52 -3.45
CA THR A 31 7.08 -1.78 -2.72
C THR A 31 5.99 -1.80 -1.67
N PHE A 32 5.35 -2.95 -1.50
CA PHE A 32 4.23 -3.17 -0.59
C PHE A 32 4.57 -4.28 0.41
N GLY A 33 4.29 -4.05 1.70
CA GLY A 33 4.46 -5.02 2.78
C GLY A 33 3.27 -5.02 3.74
N ILE A 34 2.96 -6.18 4.30
CA ILE A 34 1.94 -6.36 5.33
C ILE A 34 2.46 -7.28 6.42
N GLU A 35 2.31 -6.84 7.66
CA GLU A 35 2.66 -7.61 8.86
C GLU A 35 1.44 -7.65 9.77
N SER A 36 0.96 -8.86 10.08
CA SER A 36 -0.18 -9.04 10.97
C SER A 36 0.05 -10.18 11.92
N SER A 37 -0.38 -10.00 13.17
CA SER A 37 -0.47 -11.10 14.11
C SER A 37 -1.71 -10.95 15.02
N PRO A 38 -2.31 -12.06 15.47
CA PRO A 38 -3.36 -12.01 16.48
C PRO A 38 -2.95 -11.16 17.68
N GLU A 39 -3.89 -10.35 18.19
CA GLU A 39 -3.72 -9.51 19.40
C GLU A 39 -2.72 -8.34 19.29
N HIS A 40 -1.95 -8.23 18.20
CA HIS A 40 -0.96 -7.15 18.00
C HIS A 40 -1.35 -6.17 16.88
N GLY A 41 -2.42 -6.45 16.14
CA GLY A 41 -2.92 -5.60 15.06
C GLY A 41 -2.34 -5.94 13.70
N THR A 42 -2.35 -4.96 12.78
CA THR A 42 -1.88 -5.11 11.41
C THR A 42 -1.19 -3.83 10.97
N THR A 43 0.01 -3.96 10.41
CA THR A 43 0.79 -2.88 9.83
C THR A 43 0.89 -3.08 8.33
N ILE A 44 0.65 -2.01 7.58
CA ILE A 44 0.84 -1.99 6.13
C ILE A 44 1.91 -0.95 5.84
N THR A 45 2.94 -1.36 5.12
CA THR A 45 4.07 -0.51 4.72
C THR A 45 4.05 -0.34 3.21
N VAL A 46 4.18 0.91 2.76
CA VAL A 46 4.22 1.26 1.33
C VAL A 46 5.38 2.22 1.12
N ASP A 47 6.31 1.83 0.26
CA ASP A 47 7.36 2.72 -0.25
C ASP A 47 7.08 3.00 -1.71
N VAL A 48 7.09 4.27 -2.10
CA VAL A 48 6.88 4.68 -3.49
C VAL A 48 7.94 5.70 -3.89
N PRO A 49 8.36 5.73 -5.17
CA PRO A 49 9.23 6.78 -5.66
C PRO A 49 8.62 8.15 -5.41
N ARG A 50 9.37 9.04 -4.78
CA ARG A 50 8.99 10.45 -4.67
C ARG A 50 9.17 11.09 -6.05
N HIS A 51 8.07 11.47 -6.69
CA HIS A 51 8.14 12.33 -7.87
C HIS A 51 8.60 13.73 -7.42
N VAL A 52 9.66 14.25 -8.04
CA VAL A 52 10.15 15.61 -7.86
C VAL A 52 9.90 16.39 -9.14
N ASP A 53 8.62 16.60 -9.46
CA ASP A 53 8.24 17.44 -10.59
C ASP A 53 7.65 18.75 -10.08
N GLY A 54 8.37 19.84 -10.35
CA GLY A 54 8.00 21.23 -10.06
C GLY A 54 8.79 21.84 -8.90
N GLU A 55 9.49 22.93 -9.16
CA GLU A 55 9.95 23.86 -8.11
C GLU A 55 8.80 24.13 -7.15
N VAL A 56 8.98 23.79 -5.87
CA VAL A 56 8.17 24.42 -4.84
C VAL A 56 8.68 25.85 -4.77
N GLU A 57 8.07 26.77 -5.53
CA GLU A 57 8.15 28.19 -5.20
C GLU A 57 7.54 28.34 -3.80
N ILE A 58 8.40 28.33 -2.80
CA ILE A 58 8.03 28.75 -1.46
C ILE A 58 7.88 30.27 -1.57
N GLU A 59 6.64 30.76 -1.74
CA GLU A 59 6.37 32.18 -1.54
C GLU A 59 6.79 32.55 -0.10
N PRO A 60 7.68 33.53 0.09
CA PRO A 60 8.04 33.97 1.42
C PRO A 60 6.85 34.70 2.08
N ASP A 61 6.59 34.38 3.35
CA ASP A 61 5.66 35.09 4.25
C ASP A 61 6.01 36.58 4.43
#